data_AF-A0A919I1F2-F1
#
_entry.id   AF-A0A919I1F2-F1
#
_cell.length_a   1.000
_cell.length_b   1.000
_cell.length_c   1.000
_cell.angle_alpha   90.00
_cell.angle_beta   90.00
_cell.angle_gamma   90.00
#
_symmetry.space_group_name_H-M   'P 1'
#
loop_
_entity.id
_entity.type
_entity.pdbx_description
1 polymer ?
#
loop_
_entity_poly.entity_id
_entity_poly.type
_entity_poly.pdbx_seq_one_letter_code
_entity_poly.pdbx_strand_id
1 'polypeptide(L)'
;MTFGALWQKRSRQAPADVLPLQYAVSLGLCLLIAPVSGFRFTVNAGLIIPVLFLGLLISVVAQLLLYRLLSVGNIVNVTSLFYLVPAITALLDYLLLGNRLPAAAMIGMMAIVGGIVLVFRTAKVRAG
;
A
#
# COMPACT_ATOMS: atom_id res chain seq x y z
N MET A 1 4.22 10.24 -10.95
CA MET A 1 4.68 8.83 -10.97
C MET A 1 5.38 8.43 -12.27
N THR A 2 5.03 9.00 -13.43
CA THR A 2 5.51 8.53 -14.75
C THR A 2 7.00 8.79 -15.03
N PHE A 3 7.50 10.01 -14.74
CA PHE A 3 8.88 10.39 -15.10
C PHE A 3 9.95 9.67 -14.27
N GLY A 4 9.74 9.58 -12.94
CA GLY A 4 10.64 8.88 -12.03
C GLY A 4 10.70 7.37 -12.30
N ALA A 5 9.57 6.73 -12.61
CA ALA A 5 9.52 5.31 -12.95
C ALA A 5 10.24 4.99 -14.26
N LEU A 6 10.13 5.86 -15.28
CA LEU A 6 10.87 5.73 -16.54
C LEU A 6 12.38 5.88 -16.31
N TRP A 7 12.80 6.79 -15.42
CA TRP A 7 14.21 6.98 -15.08
C TRP A 7 14.77 5.81 -14.26
N GLN A 8 13.99 5.28 -13.33
CA GLN A 8 14.36 4.12 -12.51
C GLN A 8 14.52 2.85 -13.35
N LYS A 9 13.70 2.67 -14.41
CA LYS A 9 13.84 1.58 -15.39
C LYS A 9 15.17 1.61 -16.16
N ARG A 10 15.81 2.79 -16.26
CA ARG A 10 17.12 2.93 -16.93
C ARG A 10 18.29 2.59 -15.99
N SER A 11 18.07 2.52 -14.68
CA SER A 11 19.09 2.15 -13.70
C SER A 11 19.25 0.63 -13.61
N ARG A 12 20.49 0.13 -13.72
CA ARG A 12 20.83 -1.29 -13.60
C ARG A 12 21.21 -1.72 -12.18
N GLN A 13 21.10 -0.82 -11.20
CA GLN A 13 21.50 -1.09 -9.82
C GLN A 13 20.55 -2.10 -9.17
N ALA A 14 21.11 -3.04 -8.41
CA ALA A 14 20.31 -4.00 -7.67
C ALA A 14 19.42 -3.25 -6.67
N PRO A 15 18.11 -3.59 -6.55
CA PRO A 15 17.19 -2.91 -5.64
C PRO A 15 17.69 -2.86 -4.19
N ALA A 16 18.43 -3.90 -3.77
CA ALA A 16 19.00 -4.01 -2.42
C ALA A 16 20.03 -2.92 -2.09
N ASP A 17 20.74 -2.37 -3.08
CA ASP A 17 21.75 -1.33 -2.87
C ASP A 17 21.14 0.07 -2.80
N VAL A 18 20.01 0.27 -3.49
CA VAL A 18 19.32 1.57 -3.56
C VAL A 18 18.28 1.76 -2.46
N LEU A 19 17.70 0.68 -1.93
CA LEU A 19 16.71 0.69 -0.85
C LEU A 19 17.23 1.40 0.43
N PRO A 20 18.44 1.11 0.95
CA PRO A 20 18.97 1.79 2.13
C PRO A 20 19.14 3.29 1.91
N LEU A 21 19.69 3.66 0.75
CA LEU A 21 19.89 5.07 0.38
C LEU A 21 18.54 5.79 0.24
N GLN A 22 17.54 5.15 -0.37
CA GLN A 22 16.20 5.69 -0.50
C GLN A 22 15.54 5.93 0.86
N TYR A 23 15.64 4.98 1.79
CA TYR A 23 15.12 5.16 3.15
C TYR A 23 15.88 6.27 3.90
N ALA A 24 17.21 6.33 3.77
CA ALA A 24 18.02 7.36 4.42
C ALA A 24 17.70 8.77 3.90
N VAL A 25 17.60 8.95 2.58
CA VAL A 25 17.23 10.23 1.96
C VAL A 25 15.81 10.63 2.34
N SER A 26 14.86 9.67 2.34
CA SER A 26 13.48 9.93 2.75
C SER A 26 13.40 10.36 4.22
N LEU A 27 14.15 9.71 5.11
CA LEU A 27 14.24 10.07 6.52
C LEU A 27 14.85 11.47 6.70
N GLY A 28 15.91 11.77 5.98
CA GLY A 28 16.55 13.10 6.00
C GLY A 28 15.61 14.21 5.55
N LEU A 29 14.87 14.00 4.47
CA LEU A 29 13.84 14.93 4.00
C LEU A 29 12.72 15.11 5.01
N CYS A 30 12.23 14.02 5.62
CA CYS A 30 11.23 14.08 6.68
C CYS A 30 11.71 14.91 7.87
N LEU A 31 12.96 14.72 8.31
CA LEU A 31 13.56 15.50 9.41
C LEU A 31 13.72 16.98 9.05
N LEU A 32 14.06 17.29 7.80
CA LEU A 32 14.19 18.66 7.31
C LEU A 32 12.85 19.41 7.29
N ILE A 33 11.77 18.70 6.94
CA ILE A 33 10.41 19.26 6.82
C ILE A 33 9.68 19.28 8.18
N ALA A 34 9.99 18.36 9.09
CA ALA A 34 9.39 18.27 10.42
C ALA A 34 9.29 19.62 11.18
N PRO A 35 10.34 20.47 11.24
CA PRO A 35 10.25 21.76 11.94
C PRO A 35 9.35 22.78 11.22
N VAL A 36 9.19 22.69 9.89
CA VAL A 36 8.36 23.61 9.09
C VAL A 36 6.87 23.36 9.34
N SER A 37 6.49 22.12 9.64
CA SER A 37 5.10 21.71 9.86
C SER A 37 4.59 21.94 11.29
N GLY A 38 5.38 22.59 12.16
CA GLY A 38 5.02 22.78 13.57
C GLY A 38 4.85 21.46 14.33
N PHE A 39 5.60 20.43 13.95
CA PHE A 39 5.42 19.07 14.45
C PHE A 39 5.75 19.00 15.94
N ARG A 40 4.72 18.93 16.79
CA ARG A 40 4.90 18.73 18.24
C ARG A 40 5.10 17.23 18.49
N PHE A 41 6.35 16.84 18.74
CA PHE A 41 6.68 15.46 19.06
C PHE A 41 6.27 15.16 20.52
N THR A 42 5.01 14.79 20.73
CA THR A 42 4.52 14.32 22.03
C THR A 42 4.47 12.80 22.03
N VAL A 43 5.34 12.17 22.83
CA VAL A 43 5.34 10.72 23.00
C VAL A 43 4.14 10.33 23.86
N ASN A 44 3.05 9.93 23.20
CA ASN A 44 1.84 9.42 23.85
C ASN A 44 1.46 8.08 23.19
N ALA A 45 0.59 7.30 23.83
CA ALA A 45 0.01 6.08 23.27
C ALA A 45 -0.59 6.31 21.87
N GLY A 46 -1.16 7.50 21.61
CA GLY A 46 -1.66 7.89 20.29
C GLY A 46 -0.59 8.02 19.19
N LEU A 47 0.69 8.13 19.54
CA LEU A 47 1.82 8.08 18.61
C LEU A 47 2.43 6.66 18.57
N ILE A 48 2.63 6.04 19.73
CA ILE A 48 3.31 4.75 19.85
C ILE A 48 2.49 3.63 19.19
N ILE A 49 1.18 3.58 19.43
CA ILE A 49 0.32 2.50 18.92
C ILE A 49 0.29 2.51 17.38
N PRO A 50 0.02 3.64 16.69
CA PRO A 50 0.06 3.67 15.23
C PRO A 50 1.46 3.38 14.67
N VAL A 51 2.52 3.92 15.27
CA VAL A 51 3.90 3.68 14.79
C VAL A 51 4.26 2.20 14.87
N LEU A 52 3.92 1.52 15.98
CA LEU A 52 4.13 0.08 16.11
C LEU A 52 3.25 -0.71 15.14
N PHE A 53 1.98 -0.33 14.98
CA PHE A 53 1.09 -1.01 14.05
C PHE A 53 1.55 -0.89 12.59
N LEU A 54 1.87 0.32 12.13
CA LEU A 54 2.35 0.59 10.77
C LEU A 54 3.75 -0.01 10.55
N GLY A 55 4.66 0.17 11.49
CA GLY A 55 6.05 -0.27 11.38
C GLY A 55 6.25 -1.77 11.55
N LEU A 56 5.49 -2.43 12.43
CA LEU A 56 5.65 -3.86 12.71
C LEU A 56 4.63 -4.70 11.93
N LEU A 57 3.34 -4.39 12.08
CA LEU A 57 2.28 -5.22 11.53
C LEU A 57 2.09 -4.97 10.02
N ILE A 58 1.97 -3.72 9.60
CA ILE A 58 1.78 -3.42 8.17
C ILE A 58 3.08 -3.59 7.37
N SER A 59 4.25 -3.29 7.93
CA SER A 59 5.51 -3.47 7.20
C SER A 59 6.06 -4.90 7.35
N VAL A 60 6.52 -5.29 8.55
CA VAL A 60 7.23 -6.57 8.72
C VAL A 60 6.31 -7.78 8.47
N VAL A 61 5.14 -7.82 9.11
CA VAL A 61 4.24 -8.98 8.98
C VAL A 61 3.69 -9.09 7.55
N ALA A 62 3.27 -7.98 6.93
CA ALA A 62 2.78 -8.04 5.55
C ALA A 62 3.87 -8.44 4.56
N GLN A 63 5.12 -7.98 4.76
CA GLN A 63 6.24 -8.37 3.92
C GLN A 63 6.57 -9.86 4.04
N LEU A 64 6.58 -10.41 5.26
CA LEU A 64 6.76 -11.84 5.49
C LEU A 64 5.62 -12.66 4.88
N LEU A 65 4.37 -12.19 5.00
CA LEU A 65 3.22 -12.83 4.37
C LEU A 65 3.34 -12.82 2.85
N LEU A 66 3.77 -11.70 2.25
CA LEU A 66 4.03 -11.57 0.82
C LEU A 66 5.09 -12.57 0.37
N TYR A 67 6.23 -12.67 1.07
CA TYR A 67 7.26 -13.66 0.78
C TYR A 67 6.73 -15.09 0.88
N ARG A 68 5.88 -15.38 1.88
CA ARG A 68 5.25 -16.70 2.03
C ARG A 68 4.27 -17.01 0.91
N LEU A 69 3.49 -16.03 0.46
CA LEU A 69 2.56 -16.19 -0.66
C LEU A 69 3.32 -16.43 -1.97
N LEU A 70 4.42 -15.71 -2.19
CA LEU A 70 5.31 -15.91 -3.33
C LEU A 70 5.99 -17.28 -3.34
N SER A 71 6.31 -17.84 -2.17
CA SER A 71 7.00 -19.14 -2.07
C SER A 71 6.06 -20.34 -2.18
N VAL A 72 4.78 -20.18 -1.84
CA VAL A 72 3.79 -21.29 -1.80
C VAL A 72 2.85 -21.29 -3.02
N GLY A 73 2.70 -20.18 -3.75
CA GLY A 73 1.71 -20.01 -4.82
C GLY A 73 2.26 -19.71 -6.21
N ASN A 74 1.48 -20.00 -7.25
CA ASN A 74 1.74 -19.50 -8.61
C ASN A 74 1.66 -17.97 -8.57
N ILE A 75 2.75 -17.27 -8.90
CA ILE A 75 3.00 -15.83 -8.71
C ILE A 75 1.82 -14.94 -9.20
N VAL A 76 1.07 -15.42 -10.20
CA VAL A 76 -0.10 -14.75 -10.79
C VAL A 76 -1.29 -14.64 -9.82
N ASN A 77 -1.47 -15.59 -8.90
CA ASN A 77 -2.60 -15.56 -7.95
C ASN A 77 -2.31 -14.69 -6.70
N VAL A 78 -1.04 -14.36 -6.46
CA VAL A 78 -0.65 -13.46 -5.37
C VAL A 78 -0.87 -12.00 -5.78
N THR A 79 -0.60 -11.67 -7.04
CA THR A 79 -0.79 -10.32 -7.57
C THR A 79 -2.27 -9.95 -7.72
N SER A 80 -3.17 -10.92 -7.91
CA SER A 80 -4.62 -10.68 -7.92
C SER A 80 -5.16 -10.20 -6.57
N LEU A 81 -4.60 -10.71 -5.47
CA LEU A 81 -5.01 -10.37 -4.10
C LEU A 81 -4.78 -8.88 -3.77
N PHE A 82 -3.71 -8.28 -4.33
CA PHE A 82 -3.43 -6.85 -4.14
C PHE A 82 -4.50 -5.94 -4.75
N TYR A 83 -5.23 -6.39 -5.78
CA TYR A 83 -6.36 -5.61 -6.32
C TYR A 83 -7.54 -5.54 -5.36
N LEU A 84 -7.62 -6.44 -4.38
CA LEU A 84 -8.69 -6.46 -3.38
C LEU A 84 -8.40 -5.55 -2.17
N VAL A 85 -7.13 -5.12 -2.01
CA VAL A 85 -6.70 -4.25 -0.89
C VAL A 85 -7.58 -2.99 -0.76
N PRO A 86 -7.86 -2.20 -1.82
CA PRO A 86 -8.69 -1.00 -1.70
C PRO A 86 -10.11 -1.29 -1.21
N ALA A 87 -10.69 -2.42 -1.63
CA ALA A 87 -12.03 -2.83 -1.22
C ALA A 87 -12.05 -3.24 0.27
N ILE A 88 -11.06 -4.02 0.71
CA ILE A 88 -10.92 -4.42 2.11
C ILE A 88 -10.67 -3.19 3.00
N THR A 89 -9.82 -2.25 2.57
CA THR A 89 -9.54 -1.02 3.33
C THR A 89 -10.81 -0.19 3.55
N ALA A 90 -11.65 -0.04 2.53
CA ALA A 90 -12.89 0.72 2.66
C ALA A 90 -13.94 0.01 3.53
N LEU A 91 -14.02 -1.33 3.46
CA LEU A 91 -14.88 -2.11 4.35
C LEU A 91 -14.44 -1.95 5.81
N LEU A 92 -13.13 -2.02 6.05
CA LEU A 92 -12.55 -1.84 7.38
C LEU A 92 -12.76 -0.42 7.91
N ASP A 93 -12.64 0.60 7.05
CA ASP A 93 -12.93 2.00 7.40
C ASP A 93 -14.40 2.16 7.86
N TYR A 94 -15.35 1.61 7.08
CA TYR A 94 -16.76 1.62 7.46
C TYR A 94 -17.02 0.89 8.79
N LEU A 95 -16.41 -0.27 8.99
CA LEU A 95 -16.68 -1.13 10.16
C LEU A 95 -15.98 -0.64 11.44
N LEU A 96 -14.71 -0.21 11.35
CA LEU A 96 -13.91 0.20 12.51
C LEU A 96 -14.08 1.67 12.88
N LEU A 97 -14.17 2.57 11.88
CA LEU A 97 -14.31 4.01 12.14
C LEU A 97 -15.79 4.45 12.18
N GLY A 98 -16.72 3.60 11.74
CA GLY A 98 -18.15 3.90 11.74
C GLY A 98 -18.54 5.05 10.81
N ASN A 99 -17.63 5.46 9.92
CA ASN A 99 -17.84 6.59 9.04
C ASN A 99 -18.90 6.23 7.99
N ARG A 100 -20.05 6.94 8.01
CA ARG A 100 -21.11 6.68 7.03
C ARG A 100 -20.62 7.11 5.67
N LEU A 101 -20.42 6.12 4.79
CA LEU A 101 -19.97 6.33 3.43
C LEU A 101 -20.94 7.31 2.74
N PRO A 102 -20.49 8.51 2.33
CA PRO A 102 -21.33 9.42 1.58
C PRO A 102 -21.76 8.73 0.28
N ALA A 103 -22.94 9.07 -0.24
CA ALA A 103 -23.49 8.42 -1.44
C ALA A 103 -22.50 8.42 -2.62
N ALA A 104 -21.69 9.48 -2.75
CA ALA A 104 -20.61 9.56 -3.74
C ALA A 104 -19.49 8.50 -3.53
N ALA A 105 -19.12 8.21 -2.28
CA ALA A 105 -18.12 7.17 -1.96
C ALA A 105 -18.65 5.77 -2.27
N MET A 106 -19.95 5.50 -2.03
CA MET A 106 -20.57 4.23 -2.42
C MET A 106 -20.60 4.04 -3.94
N ILE A 107 -20.93 5.10 -4.70
CA ILE A 107 -20.90 5.05 -6.17
C ILE A 107 -19.47 4.81 -6.66
N GLY A 108 -18.48 5.52 -6.10
CA GLY A 108 -17.07 5.29 -6.41
C GLY A 108 -16.62 3.86 -6.11
N MET A 109 -17.05 3.30 -4.98
CA MET A 109 -16.76 1.93 -4.59
C MET A 109 -17.37 0.92 -5.57
N MET A 110 -18.63 1.10 -5.95
CA MET A 110 -19.31 0.27 -6.96
C MET A 110 -18.59 0.33 -8.31
N ALA A 111 -18.12 1.51 -8.72
CA ALA A 111 -17.36 1.67 -9.96
C ALA A 111 -16.00 0.93 -9.91
N ILE A 112 -15.27 1.03 -8.78
CA ILE A 112 -14.00 0.33 -8.58
C ILE A 112 -14.20 -1.19 -8.59
N VAL A 113 -15.16 -1.70 -7.81
CA VAL A 113 -15.49 -3.13 -7.76
C VAL A 113 -15.96 -3.63 -9.12
N GLY A 114 -16.78 -2.86 -9.83
CA GLY A 114 -17.21 -3.17 -11.19
C GLY A 114 -16.05 -3.26 -12.18
N GLY A 115 -15.11 -2.31 -12.12
CA GLY A 115 -13.89 -2.33 -12.93
C GLY A 115 -13.00 -3.55 -12.65
N ILE A 116 -12.82 -3.88 -11.37
CA ILE A 116 -12.08 -5.08 -10.93
C ILE A 116 -12.75 -6.35 -11.50
N VAL A 117 -14.07 -6.51 -11.32
CA VAL A 117 -14.81 -7.67 -11.83
C VAL A 117 -14.71 -7.78 -13.35
N LEU A 118 -14.79 -6.68 -14.09
CA LEU A 118 -14.65 -6.66 -15.54
C LEU A 118 -13.27 -7.16 -15.99
N VAL A 119 -12.19 -6.67 -15.34
CA VAL A 119 -10.81 -7.08 -15.63
C VAL A 119 -10.58 -8.55 -15.30
N PHE A 120 -11.09 -9.04 -14.17
CA PHE A 120 -10.95 -10.45 -13.80
C PHE A 120 -11.81 -11.39 -14.65
N ARG A 121 -13.00 -10.96 -15.11
CA ARG A 121 -13.82 -11.72 -16.07
C ARG A 121 -13.14 -11.81 -17.43
N THR A 122 -12.57 -10.72 -17.93
CA THR A 122 -11.84 -10.72 -19.21
C THR A 122 -10.53 -11.51 -19.15
N ALA A 123 -9.84 -11.52 -18.02
CA ALA A 123 -8.67 -12.37 -17.81
C ALA A 123 -9.00 -13.87 -17.87
N LYS A 124 -10.18 -14.27 -17.34
CA LYS A 124 -10.66 -15.67 -17.40
C LYS A 124 -11.06 -16.12 -18.81
N VAL A 125 -11.57 -15.21 -19.65
CA VAL A 125 -12.01 -15.49 -21.03
C VAL A 125 -10.84 -15.70 -21.99
N ARG A 126 -9.65 -15.16 -21.68
CA ARG A 126 -8.45 -15.27 -22.54
C ARG A 126 -7.57 -16.49 -22.25
N ALA A 127 -7.89 -17.23 -21.19
CA ALA A 127 -7.13 -18.38 -20.70
C ALA A 127 -7.86 -19.73 -20.90
N GLY A 128 -8.99 -19.73 -21.62
CA GLY A 128 -9.70 -20.92 -22.10
C GLY A 128 -9.69 -20.94 -23.62
#